data_AF-A0A0F5IV00-F1
#
_entry.id   AF-A0A0F5IV00-F1
#
_cell.length_a   1.000
_cell.length_b   1.000
_cell.length_c   1.000
_cell.angle_alpha   90.00
_cell.angle_beta   90.00
_cell.angle_gamma   90.00
#
_symmetry.space_group_name_H-M   'P 1'
#
loop_
_entity.id
_entity.type
_entity.pdbx_description
1 polymer ?
#
loop_
_entity_poly.entity_id
_entity_poly.type
_entity_poly.pdbx_seq_one_letter_code
_entity_poly.pdbx_strand_id
1 'polypeptide(L)'
;MKKIIVIATIACLRALTACSDGSDPTPQPVPETKVCLEGAIGVSTRAVIGSGYKKDLAVCFARQDETGSGVYGTWSVSGAVRSGGAGNRPVVFDETQLYPSDGSNIRLHGYYPVTGEPDAAAGRMTFTIDGMTDVMATGPLSGNSFAPLRTCTFHHLLTQLGLLCYSDRTDRWGEIAGIEVTGVHTRQQLDWQSVLPVLSDASSAEDIKAVAVQEIAGLAIPEVEEGGELPEAQGYILLPASPIPLQLEVTTTKDGNGNAVETVSRVSVSVEGGFLPGKRHVVSLFFTDGRKIQATTVGVEQWTDRDAGEIPI
;
A
#
# COMPACT_ATOMS: atom_id res chain seq x y z
N MET A 1 -6.81 72.17 -12.48
CA MET A 1 -8.07 72.39 -13.22
C MET A 1 -8.72 71.03 -13.46
N LYS A 2 -10.03 70.87 -13.22
CA LYS A 2 -10.74 69.60 -13.44
C LYS A 2 -10.85 69.30 -14.95
N LYS A 3 -10.61 68.05 -15.36
CA LYS A 3 -11.18 67.47 -16.58
C LYS A 3 -11.72 66.08 -16.27
N ILE A 4 -13.03 65.96 -16.37
CA ILE A 4 -13.80 64.73 -16.19
C ILE A 4 -13.79 64.02 -17.55
N ILE A 5 -13.56 62.70 -17.57
CA ILE A 5 -13.81 61.88 -18.75
C ILE A 5 -14.83 60.81 -18.34
N VAL A 6 -15.94 60.78 -19.06
CA VAL A 6 -17.10 59.92 -18.81
C VAL A 6 -16.90 58.60 -19.54
N ILE A 7 -17.02 57.49 -18.82
CA ILE A 7 -17.08 56.15 -19.42
C ILE A 7 -18.54 55.87 -19.76
N ALA A 8 -18.85 55.77 -21.06
CA ALA A 8 -20.19 55.48 -21.54
C ALA A 8 -20.42 53.97 -21.64
N THR A 9 -21.23 53.42 -20.74
CA THR A 9 -21.63 52.01 -20.75
C THR A 9 -22.62 51.74 -21.88
N ILE A 10 -22.23 50.96 -22.89
CA ILE A 10 -23.17 50.47 -23.92
C ILE A 10 -23.78 49.16 -23.45
N ALA A 11 -25.00 49.23 -22.95
CA ALA A 11 -25.83 48.07 -22.68
C ALA A 11 -26.62 47.69 -23.95
N CYS A 12 -26.26 46.59 -24.59
CA CYS A 12 -27.05 46.01 -25.68
C CYS A 12 -27.98 44.91 -25.13
N LEU A 13 -29.12 45.30 -24.56
CA LEU A 13 -30.27 44.41 -24.53
C LEU A 13 -30.86 44.32 -25.94
N ARG A 14 -30.98 43.09 -26.47
CA ARG A 14 -32.12 42.74 -27.32
C ARG A 14 -32.65 41.38 -26.89
N ALA A 15 -33.82 41.40 -26.26
CA ALA A 15 -34.61 40.20 -26.06
C ALA A 15 -35.14 39.73 -27.43
N LEU A 16 -35.08 38.42 -27.66
CA LEU A 16 -36.08 37.74 -28.47
C LEU A 16 -36.75 36.72 -27.56
N THR A 17 -38.06 36.88 -27.40
CA THR A 17 -38.93 35.97 -26.66
C THR A 17 -39.06 34.67 -27.43
N ALA A 18 -38.54 33.57 -26.87
CA ALA A 18 -38.84 32.22 -27.30
C ALA A 18 -39.63 31.54 -26.18
N CYS A 19 -40.96 31.66 -26.21
CA CYS A 19 -41.80 30.69 -25.53
C CYS A 19 -41.80 29.42 -26.37
N SER A 20 -41.19 28.35 -25.85
CA SER A 20 -41.30 27.01 -26.42
C SER A 20 -41.61 26.06 -25.28
N ASP A 21 -42.88 25.73 -25.11
CA ASP A 21 -43.28 24.58 -24.31
C ASP A 21 -42.78 23.32 -25.05
N GLY A 22 -41.64 22.82 -24.62
CA GLY A 22 -40.96 21.70 -25.22
C GLY A 22 -40.02 21.09 -24.20
N SER A 23 -40.44 19.99 -23.60
CA SER A 23 -39.60 19.18 -22.73
C SER A 23 -38.50 18.52 -23.56
N ASP A 24 -37.37 19.22 -23.74
CA ASP A 24 -36.14 18.57 -24.19
C ASP A 24 -35.79 17.50 -23.14
N PRO A 25 -35.82 16.21 -23.48
CA PRO A 25 -35.39 15.19 -22.55
C PRO A 25 -33.89 15.35 -22.36
N THR A 26 -33.47 15.56 -21.11
CA THR A 26 -32.06 15.39 -20.73
C THR A 26 -31.58 14.06 -21.32
N PRO A 27 -30.51 14.02 -22.15
CA PRO A 27 -30.12 12.80 -22.84
C PRO A 27 -29.99 11.65 -21.84
N GLN A 28 -30.83 10.62 -21.99
CA GLN A 28 -30.80 9.50 -21.06
C GLN A 28 -29.42 8.84 -21.16
N PRO A 29 -28.75 8.56 -20.02
CA PRO A 29 -27.42 7.96 -20.04
C PRO A 29 -27.50 6.61 -20.76
N VAL A 30 -26.73 6.45 -21.82
CA VAL A 30 -26.61 5.18 -22.54
C VAL A 30 -25.94 4.19 -21.59
N PRO A 31 -26.55 3.05 -21.26
CA PRO A 31 -26.00 2.11 -20.30
C PRO A 31 -24.68 1.52 -20.82
N GLU A 32 -23.64 1.56 -20.00
CA GLU A 32 -22.39 0.89 -20.31
C GLU A 32 -22.52 -0.62 -20.14
N THR A 33 -22.01 -1.37 -21.11
CA THR A 33 -22.08 -2.84 -21.09
C THR A 33 -20.88 -3.48 -20.40
N LYS A 34 -19.72 -2.80 -20.38
CA LYS A 34 -18.44 -3.35 -19.89
C LYS A 34 -17.95 -2.60 -18.66
N VAL A 35 -17.33 -3.32 -17.73
CA VAL A 35 -16.59 -2.73 -16.61
C VAL A 35 -15.21 -2.30 -17.13
N CYS A 36 -14.90 -1.00 -17.03
CA CYS A 36 -13.61 -0.43 -17.43
C CYS A 36 -13.05 0.38 -16.25
N LEU A 37 -11.92 -0.07 -15.70
CA LEU A 37 -11.31 0.53 -14.50
C LEU A 37 -9.92 1.11 -14.77
N GLU A 38 -9.62 2.21 -14.10
CA GLU A 38 -8.26 2.67 -13.86
C GLU A 38 -7.90 2.53 -12.37
N GLY A 39 -6.78 1.87 -12.07
CA GLY A 39 -6.29 1.65 -10.72
C GLY A 39 -5.21 2.65 -10.33
N ALA A 40 -5.37 3.34 -9.20
CA ALA A 40 -4.30 4.00 -8.47
C ALA A 40 -3.69 3.05 -7.42
N ILE A 41 -2.51 3.40 -6.90
CA ILE A 41 -1.91 2.79 -5.71
C ILE A 41 -1.69 3.91 -4.68
N GLY A 42 -2.22 3.72 -3.48
CA GLY A 42 -2.14 4.66 -2.36
C GLY A 42 -2.68 6.07 -2.66
N VAL A 43 -2.32 7.02 -1.82
CA VAL A 43 -2.49 8.46 -2.09
C VAL A 43 -1.26 8.97 -2.85
N SER A 44 -1.29 8.78 -4.17
CA SER A 44 -0.22 9.15 -5.11
C SER A 44 0.23 10.62 -4.97
N THR A 45 1.34 10.87 -4.23
CA THR A 45 1.85 12.23 -3.98
C THR A 45 3.38 12.43 -4.15
N ARG A 46 4.11 11.46 -4.74
CA ARG A 46 5.47 11.47 -5.42
C ARG A 46 5.86 9.97 -5.70
N ALA A 47 6.74 9.50 -6.63
CA ALA A 47 6.85 8.04 -7.02
C ALA A 47 8.21 7.21 -7.17
N VAL A 48 8.27 5.95 -6.68
CA VAL A 48 9.35 5.34 -5.83
C VAL A 48 10.60 4.64 -6.40
N ILE A 49 11.48 4.30 -5.46
CA ILE A 49 12.58 3.33 -5.54
C ILE A 49 12.11 1.95 -5.03
N GLY A 50 12.14 0.93 -5.91
CA GLY A 50 12.08 -0.48 -5.50
C GLY A 50 10.71 -1.18 -5.48
N SER A 51 9.56 -0.47 -5.41
CA SER A 51 8.24 -1.14 -5.31
C SER A 51 7.86 -2.06 -6.48
N GLY A 52 8.57 -1.97 -7.61
CA GLY A 52 8.24 -2.72 -8.81
C GLY A 52 7.03 -2.19 -9.59
N TYR A 53 6.26 -1.24 -9.03
CA TYR A 53 5.00 -0.72 -9.61
C TYR A 53 5.16 0.07 -10.92
N LYS A 54 6.41 0.28 -11.38
CA LYS A 54 6.73 0.70 -12.75
C LYS A 54 6.47 -0.41 -13.79
N LYS A 55 6.39 -1.66 -13.36
CA LYS A 55 5.97 -2.83 -14.15
C LYS A 55 4.48 -3.09 -13.94
N ASP A 56 3.89 -3.85 -14.85
CA ASP A 56 2.53 -4.35 -14.75
C ASP A 56 2.35 -5.24 -13.51
N LEU A 57 1.22 -5.09 -12.83
CA LEU A 57 0.84 -5.87 -11.65
C LEU A 57 -0.32 -6.80 -11.98
N ALA A 58 -0.10 -8.10 -11.83
CA ALA A 58 -1.17 -9.08 -11.79
C ALA A 58 -1.99 -8.85 -10.51
N VAL A 59 -3.28 -8.57 -10.67
CA VAL A 59 -4.25 -8.32 -9.60
C VAL A 59 -5.47 -9.21 -9.83
N CYS A 60 -6.27 -9.45 -8.80
CA CYS A 60 -7.56 -10.14 -8.94
C CYS A 60 -8.68 -9.23 -8.45
N PHE A 61 -9.87 -9.44 -8.97
CA PHE A 61 -11.10 -8.82 -8.46
C PHE A 61 -12.06 -9.90 -8.02
N ALA A 62 -12.44 -9.87 -6.75
CA ALA A 62 -13.62 -10.57 -6.28
C ALA A 62 -14.87 -9.79 -6.70
N ARG A 63 -15.88 -10.49 -7.25
CA ARG A 63 -17.10 -9.92 -7.81
C ARG A 63 -18.36 -10.58 -7.26
N GLN A 64 -19.36 -9.77 -6.95
CA GLN A 64 -20.72 -10.18 -6.61
C GLN A 64 -21.73 -9.39 -7.44
N ASP A 65 -22.75 -10.06 -7.97
CA ASP A 65 -23.85 -9.40 -8.70
C ASP A 65 -25.11 -9.41 -7.83
N GLU A 66 -25.87 -8.32 -7.89
CA GLU A 66 -27.17 -8.17 -7.23
C GLU A 66 -28.21 -9.04 -7.95
N THR A 67 -28.89 -9.91 -7.21
CA THR A 67 -29.91 -10.85 -7.71
C THR A 67 -31.34 -10.48 -7.30
N GLY A 68 -31.47 -9.37 -6.57
CA GLY A 68 -32.70 -8.76 -6.09
C GLY A 68 -32.34 -7.60 -5.16
N SER A 69 -33.28 -6.68 -4.89
CA SER A 69 -33.00 -5.43 -4.14
C SER A 69 -32.20 -5.63 -2.85
N GLY A 70 -30.92 -5.25 -2.86
CA GLY A 70 -29.99 -5.39 -1.74
C GLY A 70 -29.42 -6.79 -1.49
N VAL A 71 -29.79 -7.78 -2.31
CA VAL A 71 -29.40 -9.20 -2.19
C VAL A 71 -28.39 -9.54 -3.28
N TYR A 72 -27.25 -10.12 -2.89
CA TYR A 72 -26.15 -10.44 -3.79
C TYR A 72 -25.94 -11.97 -3.88
N GLY A 73 -25.48 -12.42 -5.05
CA GLY A 73 -25.14 -13.83 -5.30
C GLY A 73 -23.86 -14.28 -4.61
N THR A 74 -23.35 -15.45 -4.99
CA THR A 74 -22.03 -15.94 -4.55
C THR A 74 -20.91 -15.08 -5.13
N TRP A 75 -19.78 -14.96 -4.43
CA TRP A 75 -18.61 -14.33 -5.01
C TRP A 75 -18.03 -15.16 -6.16
N SER A 76 -17.48 -14.47 -7.14
CA SER A 76 -16.61 -14.99 -8.19
C SER A 76 -15.28 -14.25 -8.16
N VAL A 77 -14.23 -14.78 -8.77
CA VAL A 77 -12.92 -14.13 -8.86
C VAL A 77 -12.51 -14.06 -10.32
N SER A 78 -12.01 -12.90 -10.75
CA SER A 78 -11.46 -12.71 -12.10
C SER A 78 -10.08 -12.08 -12.02
N GLY A 79 -9.11 -12.67 -12.73
CA GLY A 79 -7.78 -12.11 -12.91
C GLY A 79 -7.80 -10.85 -13.78
N ALA A 80 -6.84 -9.97 -13.53
CA ALA A 80 -6.62 -8.75 -14.26
C ALA A 80 -5.16 -8.28 -14.15
N VAL A 81 -4.79 -7.34 -15.00
CA VAL A 81 -3.50 -6.65 -14.95
C VAL A 81 -3.73 -5.16 -14.79
N ARG A 82 -3.23 -4.57 -13.70
CA ARG A 82 -3.04 -3.11 -13.60
C ARG A 82 -1.73 -2.77 -14.29
N SER A 83 -1.80 -1.97 -15.35
CA SER A 83 -0.61 -1.54 -16.08
C SER A 83 0.36 -0.71 -15.22
N GLY A 84 1.66 -0.79 -15.54
CA GLY A 84 2.74 -0.18 -14.78
C GLY A 84 2.75 1.35 -14.82
N GLY A 85 3.25 1.94 -13.72
CA GLY A 85 3.51 3.36 -13.56
C GLY A 85 2.65 4.05 -12.49
N ALA A 86 3.01 5.30 -12.21
CA ALA A 86 2.37 6.14 -11.19
C ALA A 86 0.98 6.63 -11.61
N GLY A 87 0.14 6.96 -10.61
CA GLY A 87 -1.22 7.47 -10.79
C GLY A 87 -2.23 6.40 -11.23
N ASN A 88 -3.34 6.87 -11.81
CA ASN A 88 -4.34 6.01 -12.44
C ASN A 88 -3.73 5.25 -13.63
N ARG A 89 -3.93 3.94 -13.66
CA ARG A 89 -3.45 3.07 -14.75
C ARG A 89 -4.54 2.11 -15.19
N PRO A 90 -4.75 1.89 -16.51
CA PRO A 90 -5.70 0.91 -17.01
C PRO A 90 -5.55 -0.46 -16.31
N VAL A 91 -6.69 -0.98 -15.88
CA VAL A 91 -6.88 -2.35 -15.38
C VAL A 91 -7.56 -3.15 -16.48
N VAL A 92 -6.86 -4.16 -16.99
CA VAL A 92 -7.35 -5.04 -18.07
C VAL A 92 -7.68 -6.39 -17.44
N PHE A 93 -8.95 -6.77 -17.44
CA PHE A 93 -9.37 -8.10 -16.99
C PHE A 93 -8.98 -9.17 -18.02
N ASP A 94 -8.60 -10.36 -17.54
CA ASP A 94 -8.32 -11.53 -18.39
C ASP A 94 -9.57 -11.97 -19.16
N GLU A 95 -10.73 -11.89 -18.50
CA GLU A 95 -12.05 -12.11 -19.08
C GLU A 95 -12.89 -10.82 -19.03
N THR A 96 -13.56 -10.48 -20.13
CA THR A 96 -14.37 -9.25 -20.23
C THR A 96 -15.51 -9.25 -19.21
N GLN A 97 -15.39 -8.36 -18.22
CA GLN A 97 -16.43 -8.13 -17.22
C GLN A 97 -17.57 -7.27 -17.79
N LEU A 98 -18.79 -7.80 -17.75
CA LEU A 98 -20.01 -7.10 -18.20
C LEU A 98 -20.86 -6.64 -17.01
N TYR A 99 -21.60 -5.54 -17.17
CA TYR A 99 -22.67 -5.18 -16.24
C TYR A 99 -23.93 -6.03 -16.48
N PRO A 100 -24.74 -6.30 -15.43
CA PRO A 100 -26.07 -6.88 -15.58
C PRO A 100 -26.94 -6.08 -16.54
N SER A 101 -27.62 -6.77 -17.47
CA SER A 101 -28.40 -6.14 -18.54
C SER A 101 -29.69 -5.46 -18.08
N ASP A 102 -30.14 -5.79 -16.87
CA ASP A 102 -31.28 -5.18 -16.17
C ASP A 102 -30.91 -3.89 -15.41
N GLY A 103 -29.61 -3.56 -15.32
CA GLY A 103 -29.12 -2.41 -14.54
C GLY A 103 -28.91 -2.70 -13.05
N SER A 104 -29.02 -3.96 -12.61
CA SER A 104 -28.70 -4.37 -11.24
C SER A 104 -27.24 -4.08 -10.88
N ASN A 105 -26.96 -3.88 -9.58
CA ASN A 105 -25.63 -3.50 -9.14
C ASN A 105 -24.63 -4.66 -9.15
N ILE A 106 -23.36 -4.34 -9.35
CA ILE A 106 -22.23 -5.21 -9.06
C ILE A 106 -21.44 -4.65 -7.89
N ARG A 107 -20.81 -5.54 -7.13
CA ARG A 107 -19.75 -5.24 -6.16
C ARG A 107 -18.44 -5.80 -6.66
N LEU A 108 -17.37 -5.03 -6.51
CA LEU A 108 -16.00 -5.47 -6.79
C LEU A 108 -15.08 -5.19 -5.59
N HIS A 109 -14.11 -6.08 -5.39
CA HIS A 109 -12.97 -5.90 -4.49
C HIS A 109 -11.70 -6.32 -5.23
N GLY A 110 -10.89 -5.35 -5.65
CA GLY A 110 -9.56 -5.62 -6.21
C GLY A 110 -8.58 -5.96 -5.10
N TYR A 111 -7.68 -6.92 -5.33
CA TYR A 111 -6.59 -7.28 -4.41
C TYR A 111 -5.31 -7.71 -5.14
N TYR A 112 -4.20 -7.59 -4.41
CA TYR A 112 -2.84 -7.97 -4.79
C TYR A 112 -2.15 -8.62 -3.58
N PRO A 113 -1.32 -9.67 -3.75
CA PRO A 113 -1.02 -10.38 -5.00
C PRO A 113 -2.12 -11.39 -5.38
N VAL A 114 -2.01 -12.00 -6.57
CA VAL A 114 -2.93 -13.06 -7.02
C VAL A 114 -2.66 -14.43 -6.37
N THR A 115 -1.53 -14.60 -5.69
CA THR A 115 -0.92 -15.89 -5.32
C THR A 115 -1.39 -16.51 -4.01
N GLY A 116 -2.34 -15.88 -3.30
CA GLY A 116 -2.91 -16.44 -2.08
C GLY A 116 -4.12 -17.36 -2.30
N GLU A 117 -4.87 -17.64 -1.24
CA GLU A 117 -5.92 -18.66 -1.20
C GLU A 117 -7.33 -18.02 -1.13
N PRO A 118 -8.09 -17.97 -2.24
CA PRO A 118 -9.45 -17.42 -2.25
C PRO A 118 -10.50 -18.42 -1.74
N ASP A 119 -11.32 -17.99 -0.79
CA ASP A 119 -12.53 -18.66 -0.32
C ASP A 119 -13.75 -17.84 -0.79
N ALA A 120 -14.17 -18.07 -2.04
CA ALA A 120 -15.29 -17.35 -2.64
C ALA A 120 -16.65 -17.72 -2.02
N ALA A 121 -16.76 -18.87 -1.33
CA ALA A 121 -17.98 -19.25 -0.62
C ALA A 121 -18.19 -18.38 0.62
N ALA A 122 -17.13 -18.04 1.35
CA ALA A 122 -17.19 -17.11 2.47
C ALA A 122 -16.93 -15.63 2.10
N GLY A 123 -16.39 -15.37 0.91
CA GLY A 123 -16.04 -14.03 0.45
C GLY A 123 -14.72 -13.49 1.03
N ARG A 124 -13.68 -14.35 1.08
CA ARG A 124 -12.42 -14.03 1.76
C ARG A 124 -11.20 -14.45 0.92
N MET A 125 -10.07 -13.83 1.21
CA MET A 125 -8.77 -14.14 0.60
C MET A 125 -7.72 -14.30 1.71
N THR A 126 -6.92 -15.38 1.67
CA THR A 126 -5.77 -15.54 2.57
C THR A 126 -4.47 -15.20 1.84
N PHE A 127 -3.56 -14.51 2.51
CA PHE A 127 -2.18 -14.29 2.12
C PHE A 127 -1.20 -14.90 3.14
N THR A 128 -0.03 -15.33 2.66
CA THR A 128 1.12 -15.66 3.51
C THR A 128 2.15 -14.55 3.37
N ILE A 129 2.53 -13.92 4.48
CA ILE A 129 3.50 -12.82 4.50
C ILE A 129 4.92 -13.38 4.55
N ASP A 130 5.73 -12.95 3.58
CA ASP A 130 7.11 -13.40 3.36
C ASP A 130 8.17 -12.33 3.74
N GLY A 131 7.75 -11.12 4.10
CA GLY A 131 8.62 -9.99 4.41
C GLY A 131 8.95 -9.08 3.22
N MET A 132 8.55 -9.43 2.00
CA MET A 132 8.97 -8.77 0.75
C MET A 132 7.80 -8.44 -0.18
N THR A 133 6.79 -9.30 -0.26
CA THR A 133 5.61 -9.15 -1.11
C THR A 133 4.58 -8.28 -0.41
N ASP A 134 4.25 -7.14 -1.01
CA ASP A 134 3.19 -6.26 -0.51
C ASP A 134 1.80 -6.87 -0.70
N VAL A 135 0.88 -6.55 0.20
CA VAL A 135 -0.53 -6.95 0.11
C VAL A 135 -1.38 -5.69 0.05
N MET A 136 -2.14 -5.55 -1.03
CA MET A 136 -2.99 -4.38 -1.28
C MET A 136 -4.42 -4.77 -1.63
N ALA A 137 -5.40 -3.92 -1.31
CA ALA A 137 -6.78 -4.08 -1.79
C ALA A 137 -7.52 -2.75 -1.99
N THR A 138 -8.58 -2.76 -2.79
CA THR A 138 -9.30 -1.53 -3.21
C THR A 138 -10.38 -1.05 -2.24
N GLY A 139 -10.78 -1.88 -1.30
CA GLY A 139 -12.06 -1.71 -0.59
C GLY A 139 -13.28 -1.90 -1.50
N PRO A 140 -14.50 -1.72 -0.95
CA PRO A 140 -15.76 -1.94 -1.67
C PRO A 140 -15.98 -0.94 -2.80
N LEU A 141 -16.03 -1.45 -4.03
CA LEU A 141 -16.52 -0.75 -5.20
C LEU A 141 -17.95 -1.24 -5.49
N SER A 142 -18.89 -0.34 -5.77
CA SER A 142 -20.27 -0.68 -6.14
C SER A 142 -20.78 0.21 -7.26
N GLY A 143 -21.42 -0.36 -8.28
CA GLY A 143 -21.93 0.40 -9.43
C GLY A 143 -22.74 -0.48 -10.39
N ASN A 144 -23.26 0.12 -11.46
CA ASN A 144 -24.09 -0.55 -12.47
C ASN A 144 -23.89 0.10 -13.86
N SER A 145 -24.62 -0.36 -14.88
CA SER A 145 -24.50 0.15 -16.25
C SER A 145 -24.85 1.64 -16.42
N PHE A 146 -25.67 2.22 -15.53
CA PHE A 146 -26.04 3.64 -15.55
C PHE A 146 -25.16 4.52 -14.63
N ALA A 147 -24.55 3.91 -13.60
CA ALA A 147 -23.54 4.49 -12.74
C ALA A 147 -22.27 3.62 -12.75
N PRO A 148 -21.51 3.59 -13.86
CA PRO A 148 -20.41 2.67 -14.04
C PRO A 148 -19.22 3.03 -13.15
N LEU A 149 -18.58 1.99 -12.62
CA LEU A 149 -17.28 2.06 -11.98
C LEU A 149 -16.23 2.53 -13.00
N ARG A 150 -15.41 3.51 -12.60
CA ARG A 150 -14.34 4.12 -13.43
C ARG A 150 -12.96 3.95 -12.84
N THR A 151 -12.84 4.05 -11.53
CA THR A 151 -11.58 4.10 -10.81
C THR A 151 -11.60 3.19 -9.60
N CYS A 152 -10.43 2.72 -9.19
CA CYS A 152 -10.19 2.07 -7.92
C CYS A 152 -8.82 2.49 -7.36
N THR A 153 -8.61 2.35 -6.06
CA THR A 153 -7.35 2.70 -5.40
C THR A 153 -6.89 1.54 -4.55
N PHE A 154 -5.79 0.89 -4.92
CA PHE A 154 -5.19 -0.17 -4.13
C PHE A 154 -4.49 0.44 -2.91
N HIS A 155 -4.89 0.04 -1.70
CA HIS A 155 -4.31 0.50 -0.44
C HIS A 155 -3.38 -0.56 0.13
N HIS A 156 -2.16 -0.17 0.53
CA HIS A 156 -1.23 -0.99 1.31
C HIS A 156 -1.87 -1.45 2.62
N LEU A 157 -1.98 -2.76 2.81
CA LEU A 157 -2.56 -3.36 4.03
C LEU A 157 -1.50 -3.79 5.04
N LEU A 158 -0.24 -3.88 4.61
CA LEU A 158 0.92 -4.13 5.46
C LEU A 158 1.52 -2.82 5.99
N THR A 159 2.37 -2.94 7.01
CA THR A 159 3.32 -1.91 7.41
C THR A 159 4.68 -2.19 6.77
N GLN A 160 5.40 -1.15 6.35
CA GLN A 160 6.81 -1.25 6.01
C GLN A 160 7.66 -0.81 7.20
N LEU A 161 8.64 -1.63 7.60
CA LEU A 161 9.68 -1.29 8.56
C LEU A 161 11.02 -1.18 7.81
N GLY A 162 11.61 0.01 7.79
CA GLY A 162 12.97 0.25 7.32
C GLY A 162 13.93 0.33 8.51
N LEU A 163 15.07 -0.35 8.40
CA LEU A 163 16.12 -0.35 9.43
C LEU A 163 17.33 0.44 8.94
N LEU A 164 17.78 1.39 9.77
CA LEU A 164 19.11 2.00 9.65
C LEU A 164 19.97 1.49 10.81
N CYS A 165 21.16 0.99 10.53
CA CYS A 165 22.09 0.46 11.52
C CYS A 165 23.33 1.35 11.57
N TYR A 166 23.89 1.57 12.76
CA TYR A 166 25.17 2.26 12.93
C TYR A 166 25.82 1.95 14.28
N SER A 167 27.10 2.29 14.42
CA SER A 167 27.86 2.18 15.67
C SER A 167 28.85 3.32 15.80
N ASP A 168 29.27 3.66 17.01
CA ASP A 168 30.46 4.46 17.28
C ASP A 168 31.71 3.57 17.44
N ARG A 169 31.56 2.23 17.39
CA ARG A 169 32.61 1.21 17.59
C ARG A 169 32.40 0.02 16.65
N THR A 170 32.41 0.28 15.34
CA THR A 170 32.12 -0.70 14.28
C THR A 170 33.03 -1.94 14.35
N ASP A 171 34.29 -1.75 14.76
CA ASP A 171 35.29 -2.79 14.97
C ASP A 171 34.83 -3.89 15.94
N ARG A 172 33.92 -3.57 16.87
CA ARG A 172 33.40 -4.50 17.88
C ARG A 172 32.33 -5.46 17.37
N TRP A 173 31.63 -5.07 16.31
CA TRP A 173 30.42 -5.74 15.81
C TRP A 173 30.63 -6.37 14.43
N GLY A 174 31.52 -5.81 13.61
CA GLY A 174 31.80 -6.31 12.27
C GLY A 174 30.64 -6.07 11.30
N GLU A 175 30.32 -7.10 10.52
CA GLU A 175 29.19 -7.11 9.57
C GLU A 175 27.92 -7.69 10.21
N ILE A 176 26.77 -7.23 9.72
CA ILE A 176 25.44 -7.80 9.98
C ILE A 176 25.31 -9.07 9.15
N ALA A 177 25.23 -10.24 9.78
CA ALA A 177 25.00 -11.50 9.11
C ALA A 177 23.52 -11.67 8.69
N GLY A 178 22.60 -11.09 9.46
CA GLY A 178 21.17 -11.04 9.14
C GLY A 178 20.36 -10.38 10.26
N ILE A 179 19.13 -9.97 9.95
CA ILE A 179 18.14 -9.53 10.95
C ILE A 179 16.81 -10.21 10.63
N GLU A 180 16.16 -10.76 11.64
CA GLU A 180 14.83 -11.36 11.52
C GLU A 180 13.86 -10.71 12.51
N VAL A 181 12.60 -10.54 12.11
CA VAL A 181 11.50 -10.23 13.02
C VAL A 181 10.89 -11.54 13.46
N THR A 182 10.89 -11.81 14.76
CA THR A 182 10.39 -13.05 15.35
C THR A 182 8.94 -12.91 15.83
N GLY A 183 8.20 -14.02 15.85
CA GLY A 183 6.80 -14.03 16.29
C GLY A 183 5.83 -13.38 15.31
N VAL A 184 6.16 -13.33 14.01
CA VAL A 184 5.29 -12.75 12.98
C VAL A 184 4.18 -13.73 12.65
N HIS A 185 2.94 -13.29 12.79
CA HIS A 185 1.73 -14.01 12.39
C HIS A 185 1.60 -13.98 10.86
N THR A 186 2.21 -14.94 10.16
CA THR A 186 2.39 -14.85 8.69
C THR A 186 1.12 -15.14 7.89
N ARG A 187 0.07 -15.75 8.46
CA ARG A 187 -1.16 -16.06 7.72
C ARG A 187 -2.21 -14.99 7.98
N GLN A 188 -2.48 -14.17 6.97
CA GLN A 188 -3.35 -12.99 7.06
C GLN A 188 -4.56 -13.13 6.13
N GLN A 189 -5.72 -12.60 6.51
CA GLN A 189 -6.97 -12.74 5.77
C GLN A 189 -7.60 -11.38 5.47
N LEU A 190 -8.05 -11.20 4.22
CA LEU A 190 -8.89 -10.09 3.76
C LEU A 190 -10.33 -10.58 3.62
N ASP A 191 -11.28 -9.81 4.16
CA ASP A 191 -12.73 -10.04 4.00
C ASP A 191 -13.31 -9.05 2.97
N TRP A 192 -13.88 -9.56 1.88
CA TRP A 192 -14.48 -8.76 0.81
C TRP A 192 -15.88 -8.22 1.17
N GLN A 193 -16.44 -8.61 2.32
CA GLN A 193 -17.67 -8.07 2.87
C GLN A 193 -17.40 -6.83 3.77
N SER A 194 -16.14 -6.59 4.14
CA SER A 194 -15.75 -5.46 4.98
C SER A 194 -15.96 -4.12 4.27
N VAL A 195 -16.41 -3.12 5.03
CA VAL A 195 -16.52 -1.73 4.55
C VAL A 195 -15.17 -1.04 4.36
N LEU A 196 -14.10 -1.58 4.94
CA LEU A 196 -12.72 -1.11 4.78
C LEU A 196 -11.80 -2.30 4.45
N PRO A 197 -10.87 -2.16 3.49
CA PRO A 197 -9.88 -3.19 3.23
C PRO A 197 -8.89 -3.23 4.40
N VAL A 198 -8.94 -4.30 5.18
CA VAL A 198 -8.05 -4.57 6.32
C VAL A 198 -7.68 -6.03 6.33
N LEU A 199 -6.49 -6.35 6.86
CA LEU A 199 -6.10 -7.72 7.15
C LEU A 199 -6.46 -8.08 8.60
N SER A 200 -6.99 -9.27 8.79
CA SER A 200 -7.12 -9.93 10.08
C SER A 200 -6.12 -11.08 10.18
N ASP A 201 -5.64 -11.35 11.40
CA ASP A 201 -4.83 -12.53 11.66
C ASP A 201 -5.66 -13.81 11.51
N ALA A 202 -5.14 -14.75 10.73
CA ALA A 202 -5.67 -16.09 10.53
C ALA A 202 -4.60 -17.17 10.78
N SER A 203 -3.56 -16.83 11.56
CA SER A 203 -2.43 -17.69 11.89
C SER A 203 -2.79 -18.74 12.92
N SER A 204 -2.44 -19.98 12.62
CA SER A 204 -2.26 -21.04 13.62
C SER A 204 -0.86 -20.95 14.23
N ALA A 205 -0.54 -21.83 15.18
CA ALA A 205 0.79 -21.86 15.81
C ALA A 205 1.94 -22.15 14.82
N GLU A 206 1.67 -22.83 13.70
CA GLU A 206 2.69 -23.13 12.67
C GLU A 206 2.89 -21.99 11.67
N ASP A 207 1.99 -20.99 11.68
CA ASP A 207 2.05 -19.76 10.88
C ASP A 207 2.79 -18.62 11.59
N ILE A 208 3.10 -18.79 12.89
CA ILE A 208 3.90 -17.83 13.66
C ILE A 208 5.38 -18.11 13.43
N LYS A 209 6.06 -17.23 12.68
CA LYS A 209 7.41 -17.48 12.14
C LYS A 209 8.37 -16.32 12.41
N ALA A 210 9.66 -16.59 12.22
CA ALA A 210 10.63 -15.53 11.97
C ALA A 210 10.56 -15.12 10.49
N VAL A 211 10.71 -13.83 10.20
CA VAL A 211 10.68 -13.28 8.84
C VAL A 211 11.90 -12.39 8.65
N ALA A 212 12.70 -12.66 7.63
CA ALA A 212 13.96 -11.98 7.38
C ALA A 212 13.78 -10.55 6.85
N VAL A 213 14.62 -9.64 7.33
CA VAL A 213 14.78 -8.29 6.78
C VAL A 213 15.55 -8.40 5.45
N GLN A 214 15.00 -7.77 4.42
CA GLN A 214 15.55 -7.76 3.08
C GLN A 214 16.74 -6.79 2.97
N GLU A 215 17.68 -7.10 2.07
CA GLU A 215 18.81 -6.24 1.65
C GLU A 215 19.86 -5.91 2.74
N ILE A 216 19.72 -6.41 3.98
CA ILE A 216 20.60 -6.05 5.11
C ILE A 216 21.74 -7.04 5.43
N ALA A 217 21.67 -8.26 4.91
CA ALA A 217 22.66 -9.31 5.20
C ALA A 217 23.98 -9.08 4.45
N GLY A 218 25.11 -9.26 5.15
CA GLY A 218 26.46 -8.99 4.65
C GLY A 218 26.85 -7.50 4.65
N LEU A 219 26.03 -6.61 5.22
CA LEU A 219 26.37 -5.20 5.30
C LEU A 219 27.31 -4.90 6.47
N ALA A 220 28.37 -4.13 6.19
CA ALA A 220 29.18 -3.50 7.23
C ALA A 220 28.35 -2.47 7.99
N ILE A 221 28.53 -2.40 9.31
CA ILE A 221 27.87 -1.39 10.14
C ILE A 221 28.57 -0.03 9.93
N PRO A 222 27.88 1.03 9.49
CA PRO A 222 28.43 2.38 9.37
C PRO A 222 28.93 2.93 10.70
N GLU A 223 30.04 3.67 10.65
CA GLU A 223 30.56 4.43 11.79
C GLU A 223 29.92 5.82 11.83
N VAL A 224 29.33 6.18 12.97
CA VAL A 224 28.70 7.48 13.20
C VAL A 224 29.13 7.99 14.58
N GLU A 225 29.83 9.13 14.61
CA GLU A 225 30.21 9.81 15.84
C GLU A 225 29.01 10.49 16.52
N GLU A 226 29.17 10.90 17.78
CA GLU A 226 28.12 11.60 18.53
C GLU A 226 27.72 12.91 17.84
N GLY A 227 26.43 13.04 17.50
CA GLY A 227 25.91 14.19 16.74
C GLY A 227 26.13 14.13 15.23
N GLY A 228 26.67 13.04 14.69
CA GLY A 228 26.80 12.79 13.26
C GLY A 228 25.46 12.58 12.54
N GLU A 229 25.50 12.66 11.21
CA GLU A 229 24.35 12.35 10.35
C GLU A 229 24.08 10.84 10.34
N LEU A 230 22.81 10.44 10.47
CA LEU A 230 22.41 9.04 10.42
C LEU A 230 22.45 8.51 8.98
N PRO A 231 22.86 7.24 8.76
CA PRO A 231 22.78 6.62 7.44
C PRO A 231 21.32 6.48 6.98
N GLU A 232 21.12 6.38 5.66
CA GLU A 232 19.82 5.98 5.12
C GLU A 232 19.43 4.56 5.59
N ALA A 233 18.15 4.21 5.48
CA ALA A 233 17.68 2.86 5.78
C ALA A 233 18.30 1.86 4.79
N GLN A 234 18.97 0.83 5.33
CA GLN A 234 19.80 -0.13 4.60
C GLN A 234 19.05 -1.41 4.23
N GLY A 235 17.98 -1.72 4.94
CA GLY A 235 17.13 -2.88 4.67
C GLY A 235 15.69 -2.61 5.08
N TYR A 236 14.78 -3.44 4.60
CA TYR A 236 13.35 -3.30 4.86
C TYR A 236 12.66 -4.64 5.09
N ILE A 237 11.48 -4.60 5.69
CA ILE A 237 10.58 -5.74 5.84
C ILE A 237 9.13 -5.30 5.80
N LEU A 238 8.27 -6.11 5.17
CA LEU A 238 6.82 -5.91 5.12
C LEU A 238 6.13 -6.86 6.10
N LEU A 239 5.28 -6.31 6.97
CA LEU A 239 4.67 -7.05 8.08
C LEU A 239 3.18 -6.75 8.22
N PRO A 240 2.40 -7.62 8.89
CA PRO A 240 1.10 -7.24 9.41
C PRO A 240 1.21 -6.03 10.34
N ALA A 241 0.18 -5.19 10.39
CA ALA A 241 0.09 -4.12 11.37
C ALA A 241 0.10 -4.68 12.81
N SER A 242 0.79 -4.03 13.73
CA SER A 242 0.98 -4.51 15.10
C SER A 242 0.84 -3.39 16.14
N PRO A 243 -0.07 -3.50 17.11
CA PRO A 243 -0.14 -2.57 18.25
C PRO A 243 0.92 -2.88 19.32
N ILE A 244 1.64 -4.01 19.22
CA ILE A 244 2.64 -4.46 20.19
C ILE A 244 4.07 -4.32 19.65
N PRO A 245 5.09 -4.23 20.52
CA PRO A 245 6.49 -4.14 20.10
C PRO A 245 6.94 -5.36 19.29
N LEU A 246 7.64 -5.11 18.20
CA LEU A 246 8.27 -6.17 17.39
C LEU A 246 9.56 -6.65 18.08
N GLN A 247 9.87 -7.95 17.96
CA GLN A 247 11.09 -8.55 18.50
C GLN A 247 12.04 -8.92 17.37
N LEU A 248 13.14 -8.20 17.26
CA LEU A 248 14.21 -8.51 16.31
C LEU A 248 15.21 -9.50 16.91
N GLU A 249 15.67 -10.44 16.10
CA GLU A 249 16.92 -11.16 16.32
C GLU A 249 17.95 -10.66 15.30
N VAL A 250 18.99 -9.98 15.80
CA VAL A 250 20.05 -9.34 15.03
C VAL A 250 21.31 -10.19 15.12
N THR A 251 21.74 -10.78 14.01
CA THR A 251 22.93 -11.62 13.94
C THR A 251 24.11 -10.80 13.42
N THR A 252 25.20 -10.78 14.17
CA THR A 252 26.44 -10.06 13.82
C THR A 252 27.63 -11.01 13.81
N THR A 253 28.61 -10.75 12.94
CA THR A 253 29.83 -11.55 12.79
C THR A 253 30.79 -11.44 13.98
N LYS A 254 30.58 -10.48 14.87
CA LYS A 254 31.32 -10.33 16.14
C LYS A 254 30.40 -10.16 17.34
N ASP A 255 30.95 -10.41 18.53
CA ASP A 255 30.21 -10.48 19.79
C ASP A 255 29.90 -9.13 20.47
N GLY A 256 30.08 -8.00 19.79
CA GLY A 256 29.97 -6.66 20.39
C GLY A 256 31.14 -6.26 21.31
N ASN A 257 32.16 -7.11 21.44
CA ASN A 257 33.45 -6.78 22.08
C ASN A 257 34.64 -6.94 21.12
N GLY A 258 34.41 -7.18 19.83
CA GLY A 258 35.45 -7.35 18.82
C GLY A 258 35.90 -8.80 18.59
N ASN A 259 35.38 -9.78 19.32
CA ASN A 259 35.70 -11.19 19.09
C ASN A 259 34.93 -11.68 17.86
N ALA A 260 35.61 -12.36 16.93
CA ALA A 260 35.01 -12.95 15.72
C ALA A 260 34.20 -14.21 16.07
N VAL A 261 33.03 -13.99 16.67
CA VAL A 261 32.06 -15.00 17.09
C VAL A 261 30.68 -14.52 16.66
N GLU A 262 30.02 -15.29 15.79
CA GLU A 262 28.67 -15.00 15.37
C GLU A 262 27.73 -14.95 16.59
N THR A 263 27.02 -13.83 16.73
CA THR A 263 26.24 -13.50 17.93
C THR A 263 24.87 -12.97 17.56
N VAL A 264 23.83 -13.58 18.12
CA VAL A 264 22.43 -13.16 18.00
C VAL A 264 22.06 -12.26 19.19
N SER A 265 21.62 -11.05 18.90
CA SER A 265 21.15 -10.06 19.88
C SER A 265 19.66 -9.83 19.73
N ARG A 266 18.90 -9.90 20.83
CA ARG A 266 17.46 -9.62 20.83
C ARG A 266 17.18 -8.14 21.07
N VAL A 267 16.36 -7.54 20.22
CA VAL A 267 16.03 -6.11 20.28
C VAL A 267 14.52 -5.92 20.18
N SER A 268 13.92 -5.31 21.21
CA SER A 268 12.49 -4.94 21.18
C SER A 268 12.33 -3.55 20.55
N VAL A 269 11.45 -3.43 19.57
CA VAL A 269 11.20 -2.19 18.82
C VAL A 269 9.76 -1.74 19.03
N SER A 270 9.59 -0.51 19.50
CA SER A 270 8.29 0.09 19.78
C SER A 270 8.12 1.41 19.02
N VAL A 271 6.92 1.61 18.46
CA VAL A 271 6.46 2.86 17.85
C VAL A 271 5.26 3.37 18.66
N GLU A 272 5.19 4.69 18.91
CA GLU A 272 4.01 5.29 19.54
C GLU A 272 2.78 5.13 18.63
N GLY A 273 1.68 4.58 19.17
CA GLY A 273 0.49 4.21 18.39
C GLY A 273 0.60 2.88 17.63
N GLY A 274 1.74 2.19 17.71
CA GLY A 274 1.98 0.91 17.03
C GLY A 274 2.38 1.05 15.56
N PHE A 275 2.62 -0.10 14.93
CA PHE A 275 2.94 -0.20 13.50
C PHE A 275 1.64 -0.26 12.69
N LEU A 276 1.32 0.82 11.98
CA LEU A 276 0.05 0.99 11.28
C LEU A 276 0.11 0.54 9.81
N PRO A 277 -0.99 0.05 9.22
CA PRO A 277 -1.04 -0.34 7.82
C PRO A 277 -0.88 0.88 6.89
N GLY A 278 -0.24 0.70 5.74
CA GLY A 278 0.05 1.76 4.78
C GLY A 278 0.93 2.88 5.33
N LYS A 279 1.78 2.57 6.31
CA LYS A 279 2.83 3.45 6.84
C LYS A 279 4.20 2.82 6.64
N ARG A 280 5.18 3.69 6.46
CA ARG A 280 6.60 3.34 6.54
C ARG A 280 7.16 3.87 7.86
N HIS A 281 7.70 2.96 8.65
CA HIS A 281 8.35 3.25 9.92
C HIS A 281 9.84 3.08 9.73
N VAL A 282 10.63 4.10 10.09
CA VAL A 282 12.09 4.03 10.05
C VAL A 282 12.58 3.95 11.49
N VAL A 283 13.34 2.89 11.77
CA VAL A 283 13.89 2.58 13.09
C VAL A 283 15.39 2.54 13.00
N SER A 284 16.04 3.24 13.93
CA SER A 284 17.48 3.16 14.12
C SER A 284 17.85 2.03 15.07
N LEU A 285 18.89 1.28 14.71
CA LEU A 285 19.56 0.30 15.55
C LEU A 285 20.98 0.79 15.81
N PHE A 286 21.21 1.31 17.01
CA PHE A 286 22.52 1.78 17.45
C PHE A 286 23.24 0.64 18.20
N PHE A 287 24.33 0.15 17.61
CA PHE A 287 25.14 -0.95 18.13
C PHE A 287 26.19 -0.37 19.09
N THR A 288 25.96 -0.49 20.41
CA THR A 288 26.72 0.23 21.44
C THR A 288 27.85 -0.61 22.03
N ASP A 289 28.44 -0.16 23.15
CA ASP A 289 29.31 -1.01 23.95
C ASP A 289 28.54 -2.11 24.71
N GLY A 290 29.29 -3.05 25.29
CA GLY A 290 28.76 -4.02 26.26
C GLY A 290 27.71 -4.99 25.73
N ARG A 291 27.79 -5.35 24.44
CA ARG A 291 26.84 -6.25 23.74
C ARG A 291 25.38 -5.78 23.72
N LYS A 292 25.14 -4.48 23.56
CA LYS A 292 23.79 -3.91 23.49
C LYS A 292 23.51 -3.27 22.14
N ILE A 293 22.26 -3.40 21.69
CA ILE A 293 21.74 -2.67 20.55
C ILE A 293 20.54 -1.87 21.06
N GLN A 294 20.55 -0.56 20.83
CA GLN A 294 19.47 0.34 21.20
C GLN A 294 18.60 0.61 19.97
N ALA A 295 17.28 0.38 20.10
CA ALA A 295 16.32 0.72 19.06
C ALA A 295 15.63 2.06 19.37
N THR A 296 15.55 2.96 18.38
CA THR A 296 14.79 4.21 18.47
C THR A 296 13.99 4.42 17.18
N THR A 297 12.72 4.83 17.28
CA THR A 297 11.93 5.23 16.12
C THR A 297 12.35 6.63 15.68
N VAL A 298 12.78 6.79 14.43
CA VAL A 298 13.29 8.07 13.89
C VAL A 298 12.35 8.71 12.87
N GLY A 299 11.39 7.97 12.33
CA GLY A 299 10.40 8.53 11.41
C GLY A 299 9.19 7.61 11.18
N VAL A 300 8.03 8.22 10.97
CA VAL A 300 6.81 7.55 10.50
C VAL A 300 6.21 8.40 9.38
N GLU A 301 6.17 7.85 8.18
CA GLU A 301 5.61 8.50 6.99
C GLU A 301 4.47 7.67 6.38
N GLN A 302 3.66 8.30 5.52
CA GLN A 302 2.73 7.51 4.70
C GLN A 302 3.56 6.61 3.79
N TRP A 303 3.14 5.35 3.63
CA TRP A 303 3.68 4.52 2.57
C TRP A 303 3.07 5.01 1.26
N THR A 304 3.76 5.98 0.67
CA THR A 304 3.57 6.41 -0.71
C THR A 304 4.76 5.93 -1.50
N ASP A 305 4.58 5.83 -2.81
CA ASP A 305 5.72 5.88 -3.70
C ASP A 305 6.53 7.24 -3.48
N ARG A 306 7.80 7.43 -3.94
CA ARG A 306 8.66 8.66 -3.77
C ARG A 306 9.67 8.96 -4.94
N ASP A 307 9.52 10.07 -5.67
CA ASP A 307 10.23 10.36 -6.96
C ASP A 307 11.76 10.33 -6.93
N ALA A 308 12.33 9.63 -7.93
CA ALA A 308 13.72 9.79 -8.33
C ALA A 308 13.85 10.96 -9.32
N GLY A 309 14.41 12.07 -8.83
CA GLY A 309 14.84 13.30 -9.52
C GLY A 309 14.33 13.57 -10.95
N GLU A 310 13.53 14.64 -11.10
CA GLU A 310 13.32 15.28 -12.40
C GLU A 310 14.67 15.61 -13.04
N ILE A 311 14.98 14.99 -14.18
CA ILE A 311 15.99 15.53 -15.09
C ILE A 311 15.38 16.81 -15.70
N PRO A 312 16.01 17.98 -15.57
CA PRO A 312 15.45 19.21 -16.12
C PRO A 312 15.28 19.11 -17.65
N ILE A 313 14.14 19.60 -18.13
CA ILE A 313 13.84 19.81 -19.55
C ILE A 313 14.52 21.10 -20.07
#